data_AF-A0A3R6Z9Y2-F1
#
_entry.id   AF-A0A3R6Z9Y2-F1
#
_cell.length_a   1.000
_cell.length_b   1.000
_cell.length_c   1.000
_cell.angle_alpha   90.00
_cell.angle_beta   90.00
_cell.angle_gamma   90.00
#
_symmetry.space_group_name_H-M   'P 1'
#
loop_
_entity.id
_entity.type
_entity.pdbx_description
1 polymer ?
#
loop_
_entity_poly.entity_id
_entity_poly.type
_entity_poly.pdbx_seq_one_letter_code
_entity_poly.pdbx_strand_id
1 'polypeptide(L)'
;MTFSVKATIVDVIIGEMFFRNDAIINQHDSDSMDENAATNKAAKIAKQKLNTMKLFVRSDDDPDRYTITIKNVMRFELAMDFVGIGMSFRQVASAIQYAKIRTHTAKLTGANDLIVGQYVRVLVG
;
A
#
# COMPACT_ATOMS: atom_id res chain seq x y z
N MET A 1 -4.42 1.44 16.09
CA MET A 1 -4.32 -0.03 15.94
C MET A 1 -2.90 -0.36 15.51
N THR A 2 -2.31 -1.42 16.06
CA THR A 2 -0.89 -1.74 15.87
C THR A 2 -0.73 -3.19 15.47
N PHE A 3 0.10 -3.45 14.46
CA PHE A 3 0.44 -4.79 13.99
C PHE A 3 1.93 -5.05 14.21
N SER A 4 2.28 -6.30 14.49
CA SER A 4 3.66 -6.73 14.66
C SER A 4 3.99 -7.84 13.67
N VAL A 5 4.87 -7.55 12.72
CA VAL A 5 5.22 -8.43 11.58
C VAL A 5 6.69 -8.84 11.71
N LYS A 6 7.04 -10.07 11.33
CA LYS A 6 8.44 -10.53 11.36
C LYS A 6 9.30 -9.73 10.39
N ALA A 7 10.54 -9.43 10.78
CA ALA A 7 11.50 -8.72 9.96
C ALA A 7 11.78 -9.43 8.64
N THR A 8 11.92 -10.76 8.67
CA THR A 8 12.14 -11.56 7.45
C THR A 8 11.04 -11.38 6.40
N ILE A 9 9.79 -11.27 6.84
CA ILE A 9 8.64 -11.02 5.97
C ILE A 9 8.72 -9.63 5.35
N VAL A 10 8.94 -8.61 6.19
CA VAL A 10 9.01 -7.21 5.75
C VAL A 10 10.20 -6.98 4.82
N ASP A 11 11.37 -7.52 5.15
CA ASP A 11 12.59 -7.29 4.38
C ASP A 11 12.56 -8.05 3.05
N VAL A 12 12.18 -9.34 3.05
CA VAL A 12 12.23 -10.19 1.85
C VAL A 12 10.99 -10.04 0.98
N ILE A 13 9.79 -10.08 1.56
CA ILE A 13 8.55 -10.07 0.77
C ILE A 13 8.17 -8.63 0.43
N ILE A 14 8.06 -7.76 1.44
CA ILE A 14 7.60 -6.40 1.23
C ILE A 14 8.70 -5.52 0.65
N GLY A 15 9.92 -5.61 1.17
CA GLY A 15 11.06 -4.79 0.77
C GLY A 15 11.62 -5.19 -0.58
N GLU A 16 11.76 -6.49 -0.84
CA GLU A 16 12.29 -6.99 -2.11
C GLU A 16 11.18 -7.44 -3.05
N MET A 17 10.40 -8.48 -2.74
CA MET A 17 9.52 -9.15 -3.71
C MET A 17 8.42 -8.25 -4.30
N PHE A 18 7.72 -7.44 -3.49
CA PHE A 18 6.64 -6.56 -3.98
C PHE A 18 7.13 -5.34 -4.79
N PHE A 19 8.40 -4.97 -4.64
CA PHE A 19 9.02 -3.85 -5.34
C PHE A 19 10.22 -4.28 -6.19
N ARG A 20 10.30 -5.58 -6.50
CA ARG A 20 11.38 -6.15 -7.31
C ARG A 20 11.32 -5.55 -8.70
N ASN A 21 12.48 -5.06 -9.14
CA ASN A 21 12.71 -4.50 -10.46
C ASN A 21 12.97 -5.63 -11.48
N ASP A 22 12.27 -6.76 -11.36
CA ASP A 22 12.55 -7.96 -12.17
C ASP A 22 12.04 -7.74 -13.61
N ALA A 23 12.72 -6.84 -14.31
CA ALA A 23 12.54 -6.41 -15.68
C ALA A 23 11.15 -5.86 -16.01
N ILE A 24 11.07 -4.93 -16.97
CA ILE A 24 10.29 -5.18 -18.20
C ILE A 24 9.13 -6.18 -17.97
N ILE A 25 8.01 -5.74 -17.38
CA ILE A 25 6.74 -6.46 -17.58
C ILE A 25 6.49 -6.35 -19.08
N ASN A 26 6.91 -7.39 -19.81
CA ASN A 26 6.70 -7.73 -21.23
C ASN A 26 6.22 -6.55 -22.11
N GLN A 27 7.03 -6.00 -23.00
CA GLN A 27 7.07 -6.48 -24.40
C GLN A 27 5.71 -7.01 -24.92
N HIS A 28 4.66 -6.19 -24.83
CA HIS A 28 3.44 -6.17 -25.65
C HIS A 28 2.51 -5.14 -24.99
N ASP A 29 2.41 -3.89 -25.43
CA ASP A 29 1.88 -3.52 -26.74
C ASP A 29 2.49 -2.23 -27.28
N SER A 30 2.86 -2.30 -28.55
CA SER A 30 2.97 -1.23 -29.56
C SER A 30 3.78 0.04 -29.26
N ASP A 31 4.94 0.11 -29.92
CA ASP A 31 5.55 1.30 -30.54
C ASP A 31 5.60 2.61 -29.73
N SER A 32 6.60 2.72 -28.86
CA SER A 32 7.51 3.87 -28.85
C SER A 32 8.60 3.66 -27.78
N MET A 33 9.85 3.59 -28.24
CA MET A 33 11.03 3.61 -27.38
C MET A 33 11.22 5.01 -26.79
N ASP A 34 10.60 5.27 -25.64
CA ASP A 34 10.95 6.40 -24.78
C ASP A 34 11.77 5.88 -23.59
N GLU A 35 13.10 5.98 -23.66
CA GLU A 35 14.03 5.68 -22.55
C GLU A 35 13.62 6.42 -21.25
N ASN A 36 12.98 7.58 -21.39
CA ASN A 36 12.50 8.36 -20.26
C ASN A 36 11.33 7.66 -19.55
N ALA A 37 10.49 6.90 -20.25
CA ALA A 37 9.35 6.19 -19.67
C ALA A 37 9.77 5.06 -18.72
N ALA A 38 10.80 4.29 -19.08
CA ALA A 38 11.34 3.22 -18.23
C ALA A 38 11.98 3.81 -16.96
N THR A 39 12.76 4.89 -17.11
CA THR A 39 13.42 5.59 -16.00
C THR A 39 12.41 6.23 -15.05
N ASN A 40 11.37 6.87 -15.60
CA ASN A 40 10.26 7.45 -14.81
C ASN A 40 9.45 6.38 -14.06
N LYS A 41 9.25 5.20 -14.66
CA LYS A 41 8.57 4.08 -13.99
C LYS A 41 9.37 3.54 -12.82
N ALA A 42 10.68 3.34 -12.99
CA ALA A 42 11.58 2.92 -11.93
C ALA A 42 11.62 3.92 -10.76
N ALA A 43 11.71 5.23 -11.06
CA ALA A 43 11.66 6.29 -10.05
C ALA A 43 10.35 6.29 -9.25
N LYS A 44 9.22 6.05 -9.93
CA LYS A 44 7.90 5.93 -9.28
C LYS A 44 7.82 4.72 -8.34
N ILE A 45 8.33 3.57 -8.75
CA ILE A 45 8.39 2.35 -7.93
C ILE A 45 9.29 2.57 -6.71
N ALA A 46 10.47 3.15 -6.88
CA ALA A 46 11.37 3.47 -5.78
C ALA A 46 10.72 4.42 -4.76
N LYS A 47 10.00 5.45 -5.22
CA LYS A 47 9.25 6.36 -4.35
C LYS A 47 8.12 5.65 -3.61
N GLN A 48 7.42 4.72 -4.26
CA GLN A 48 6.37 3.90 -3.64
C GLN A 48 6.95 2.94 -2.59
N LYS A 49 8.09 2.29 -2.87
CA LYS A 49 8.83 1.47 -1.91
C LYS A 49 9.19 2.29 -0.69
N LEU A 50 9.86 3.43 -0.87
CA LEU A 50 10.26 4.31 0.23
C LEU A 50 9.07 4.75 1.09
N ASN A 51 7.97 5.16 0.46
CA ASN A 51 6.77 5.59 1.19
C ASN A 51 6.07 4.44 1.92
N THR A 52 6.12 3.23 1.38
CA THR A 52 5.55 2.03 2.01
C THR A 52 6.41 1.59 3.19
N MET A 53 7.74 1.54 3.04
CA MET A 53 8.67 1.14 4.10
C MET A 53 8.62 2.07 5.32
N LYS A 54 8.27 3.35 5.15
CA LYS A 54 8.03 4.28 6.28
C LYS A 54 6.91 3.87 7.23
N LEU A 55 6.03 2.97 6.81
CA LEU A 55 4.95 2.44 7.67
C LEU A 55 5.45 1.34 8.61
N PHE A 56 6.60 0.74 8.30
CA PHE A 56 7.20 -0.34 9.08
C PHE A 56 8.31 0.26 9.95
N VAL A 57 8.05 0.37 11.25
CA VAL A 57 9.04 0.85 12.22
C VAL A 57 9.63 -0.36 12.92
N ARG A 58 10.95 -0.54 12.89
CA ARG A 58 11.58 -1.66 13.58
C ARG A 58 11.32 -1.52 15.09
N SER A 59 10.99 -2.62 15.75
CA SER A 59 10.73 -2.59 17.19
C SER A 59 12.05 -2.47 17.94
N ASP A 60 12.08 -1.57 18.93
CA ASP A 60 13.24 -1.41 19.82
C ASP A 60 13.38 -2.59 20.80
N ASP A 61 12.25 -3.23 21.15
CA ASP A 61 12.19 -4.34 22.10
C ASP A 61 12.48 -5.71 21.43
N ASP A 62 12.12 -5.86 20.16
CA ASP A 62 12.33 -7.10 19.38
C ASP A 62 12.89 -6.76 17.99
N PRO A 63 14.22 -6.85 17.80
CA PRO A 63 14.89 -6.50 16.55
C PRO A 63 14.44 -7.36 15.35
N ASP A 64 13.81 -8.50 15.60
CA ASP A 64 13.30 -9.41 14.57
C ASP A 64 11.87 -9.06 14.15
N ARG A 65 11.35 -7.90 14.58
CA ARG A 65 9.98 -7.47 14.28
C ARG A 65 9.89 -6.01 13.87
N TYR A 66 8.93 -5.75 12.99
CA TYR A 66 8.45 -4.42 12.65
C TYR A 66 7.07 -4.19 13.25
N THR A 67 6.89 -2.98 13.76
CA THR A 67 5.65 -2.44 14.27
C THR A 67 5.05 -1.49 13.25
N ILE A 68 3.77 -1.70 12.95
CA ILE A 68 3.01 -0.86 12.02
C ILE A 68 1.86 -0.22 12.78
N THR A 69 1.81 1.10 12.79
CA THR A 69 0.76 1.84 13.50
C THR A 69 -0.23 2.46 12.53
N ILE A 70 -1.44 1.91 12.49
CA ILE A 70 -2.56 2.49 11.77
C ILE A 70 -3.18 3.60 12.63
N LYS A 71 -2.90 4.85 12.22
CA LYS A 71 -3.40 6.07 12.89
C LYS A 71 -4.91 6.24 12.74
N ASN A 72 -5.46 5.87 11.59
CA ASN A 72 -6.87 6.05 11.27
C ASN A 72 -7.56 4.69 11.16
N VAL A 73 -8.02 4.20 12.30
CA VAL A 73 -8.57 2.86 12.46
C VAL A 73 -9.89 2.69 11.69
N MET A 74 -10.82 3.64 11.85
CA MET A 74 -12.12 3.59 11.16
C MET A 74 -11.99 3.51 9.64
N ARG A 75 -11.06 4.28 9.06
CA ARG A 75 -10.81 4.24 7.61
C ARG A 75 -10.19 2.92 7.17
N PHE A 76 -9.34 2.34 8.00
CA PHE A 76 -8.70 1.06 7.73
C PHE A 76 -9.72 -0.09 7.78
N GLU A 77 -10.50 -0.18 8.85
CA GLU A 77 -11.53 -1.22 9.04
C GLU A 77 -12.53 -1.21 7.88
N LEU A 78 -13.09 -0.03 7.57
CA LEU A 78 -14.04 0.13 6.48
C LEU A 78 -13.43 -0.22 5.11
N ALA A 79 -12.14 0.08 4.90
CA ALA A 79 -11.45 -0.32 3.68
C ALA A 79 -11.30 -1.84 3.60
N MET A 80 -11.01 -2.52 4.71
CA MET A 80 -10.85 -3.98 4.74
C MET A 80 -12.16 -4.72 4.60
N ASP A 81 -13.24 -4.24 5.21
CA ASP A 81 -14.59 -4.78 5.00
C ASP A 81 -14.96 -4.73 3.51
N PHE A 82 -14.70 -3.60 2.87
CA PHE A 82 -14.97 -3.37 1.45
C PHE A 82 -14.08 -4.21 0.51
N VAL A 83 -12.80 -4.37 0.83
CA VAL A 83 -11.93 -5.30 0.08
C VAL A 83 -12.39 -6.75 0.28
N GLY A 84 -12.78 -7.12 1.50
CA GLY A 84 -13.23 -8.47 1.85
C GLY A 84 -14.49 -8.92 1.10
N ILE A 85 -15.37 -7.99 0.74
CA ILE A 85 -16.54 -8.27 -0.12
C ILE A 85 -16.21 -8.24 -1.63
N GLY A 86 -14.94 -8.10 -2.01
CA GLY A 86 -14.49 -8.20 -3.39
C GLY A 86 -14.46 -6.88 -4.16
N MET A 87 -14.58 -5.73 -3.51
CA MET A 87 -14.43 -4.44 -4.22
C MET A 87 -12.97 -4.18 -4.58
N SER A 88 -12.75 -3.68 -5.80
CA SER A 88 -11.42 -3.20 -6.22
C SER A 88 -10.98 -2.00 -5.38
N PHE A 89 -9.67 -1.76 -5.24
CA PHE A 89 -9.15 -0.66 -4.42
C PHE A 89 -9.69 0.72 -4.82
N ARG A 90 -9.94 0.91 -6.12
CA ARG A 90 -10.57 2.13 -6.64
C ARG A 90 -12.03 2.25 -6.17
N GLN A 91 -12.80 1.16 -6.22
CA GLN A 91 -14.18 1.14 -5.71
C GLN A 91 -14.22 1.39 -4.20
N VAL A 92 -13.31 0.79 -3.43
CA VAL A 92 -13.18 1.02 -1.99
C VAL A 92 -12.91 2.50 -1.68
N ALA A 93 -11.96 3.12 -2.38
CA ALA A 93 -11.66 4.53 -2.22
C ALA A 93 -12.89 5.41 -2.49
N SER A 94 -13.63 5.13 -3.59
CA SER A 94 -14.88 5.83 -3.90
C SER A 94 -15.96 5.61 -2.84
N ALA A 95 -16.15 4.38 -2.35
CA ALA A 95 -17.13 4.06 -1.32
C ALA A 95 -16.85 4.80 -0.01
N ILE A 96 -15.59 4.85 0.44
CA ILE A 96 -15.18 5.59 1.63
C ILE A 96 -15.39 7.10 1.42
N GLN A 97 -15.08 7.62 0.23
CA GLN A 97 -15.30 9.03 -0.09
C GLN A 97 -16.81 9.38 -0.10
N TYR A 98 -17.67 8.53 -0.63
CA TYR A 98 -19.12 8.72 -0.56
C TYR A 98 -19.65 8.63 0.86
N ALA A 99 -19.19 7.65 1.65
CA ALA A 99 -19.52 7.54 3.06
C ALA A 99 -19.14 8.82 3.82
N LYS A 100 -17.91 9.33 3.62
CA LYS A 100 -17.45 10.62 4.17
C LYS A 100 -18.42 11.76 3.84
N ILE A 101 -18.78 11.90 2.57
CA ILE A 101 -19.66 12.99 2.11
C ILE A 101 -21.04 12.90 2.76
N ARG A 102 -21.61 11.69 2.86
CA ARG A 102 -22.97 11.47 3.38
C ARG A 102 -23.06 11.55 4.89
N THR A 103 -22.01 11.17 5.62
CA THR A 103 -22.00 11.17 7.09
C THR A 103 -21.26 12.36 7.70
N HIS A 104 -20.64 13.21 6.87
CA HIS A 104 -19.76 14.31 7.30
C HIS A 104 -18.63 13.86 8.25
N THR A 105 -18.20 12.60 8.18
CA THR A 105 -17.18 12.06 9.09
C THR A 105 -15.77 12.41 8.63
N ALA A 106 -15.13 13.36 9.31
CA ALA A 106 -13.76 13.81 9.00
C ALA A 106 -12.72 12.69 9.04
N LYS A 107 -12.93 11.66 9.88
CA LYS A 107 -12.08 10.47 9.99
C LYS A 107 -12.01 9.63 8.70
N LEU A 108 -12.90 9.84 7.72
CA LEU A 108 -12.83 9.11 6.44
C LEU A 108 -12.06 9.87 5.36
N THR A 109 -11.44 11.01 5.69
CA THR A 109 -10.73 11.85 4.72
C THR A 109 -9.50 11.17 4.12
N GLY A 110 -9.27 11.44 2.83
CA GLY A 110 -8.03 11.11 2.15
C GLY A 110 -7.89 9.62 1.81
N ALA A 111 -8.98 8.87 1.73
CA ALA A 111 -8.94 7.53 1.15
C ALA A 111 -8.67 7.61 -0.36
N ASN A 112 -7.68 6.85 -0.83
CA ASN A 112 -7.40 6.63 -2.25
C ASN A 112 -6.95 5.17 -2.44
N ASP A 113 -6.89 4.73 -3.68
CA ASP A 113 -6.52 3.36 -4.07
C ASP A 113 -5.13 2.95 -3.55
N LEU A 114 -4.17 3.88 -3.54
CA LEU A 114 -2.82 3.65 -3.01
C LEU A 114 -2.84 3.35 -1.51
N ILE A 115 -3.62 4.11 -0.73
CA ILE A 115 -3.75 3.92 0.72
C ILE A 115 -4.48 2.62 1.03
N VAL A 116 -5.52 2.28 0.27
CA VAL A 116 -6.21 0.99 0.41
C VAL A 116 -5.24 -0.16 0.12
N GLY A 117 -4.43 -0.06 -0.94
CA GLY A 117 -3.39 -1.03 -1.26
C GLY A 117 -2.33 -1.16 -0.15
N GLN A 118 -1.96 -0.05 0.50
CA GLN A 118 -1.07 -0.10 1.68
C GLN A 118 -1.71 -0.85 2.84
N TYR A 119 -2.99 -0.63 3.13
CA TYR A 119 -3.70 -1.34 4.19
C TYR A 119 -3.75 -2.85 3.97
N VAL A 120 -4.00 -3.29 2.73
CA VAL A 120 -3.95 -4.72 2.39
C VAL A 120 -2.55 -5.29 2.63
N ARG A 121 -1.49 -4.59 2.21
CA ARG A 121 -0.11 -5.07 2.43
C ARG A 121 0.26 -5.23 3.91
N VAL A 122 -0.28 -4.38 4.78
CA VAL A 122 -0.08 -4.51 6.23
C VAL A 122 -0.68 -5.80 6.78
N LEU A 123 -1.83 -6.24 6.24
CA LEU A 123 -2.51 -7.46 6.65
C LEU A 123 -1.94 -8.73 6.02
N VAL A 124 -1.56 -8.64 4.74
CA VAL A 124 -1.00 -9.79 4.00
C VAL A 124 0.40 -10.13 4.50
N GLY A 125 1.09 -9.17 5.15
CA GLY A 125 2.27 -9.39 5.98
C GLY A 125 3.17 -10.46 5.41
#